data_AF-A0A938R7S3-F1
#
_entry.id   AF-A0A938R7S3-F1
#
_cell.length_a   1.000
_cell.length_b   1.000
_cell.length_c   1.000
_cell.angle_alpha   90.00
_cell.angle_beta   90.00
_cell.angle_gamma   90.00
#
_symmetry.space_group_name_H-M   'P 1'
#
loop_
_entity.id
_entity.type
_entity.pdbx_description
1 polymer ?
#
loop_
_entity_poly.entity_id
_entity_poly.type
_entity_poly.pdbx_seq_one_letter_code
_entity_poly.pdbx_strand_id
1 'polypeptide(L)'
;MTFQKKREDEKAFSKLMESVPHGQYDDIFHDLGVALMAGEIETFVRDIYMAGNIRITDQIVYESYRWIYKIYFDNQPPEEGLDEFTRELMKFYSKHISLWEFNMERNRIGQVFLRLMISVKKMSGGRFGEFGYLNYLKNNMGNMNPKGQFIAEDKFGNKMLRHL
;
A
#
# COMPACT_ATOMS: atom_id res chain seq x y z
N MET A 1 1.51 3.96 -29.19
CA MET A 1 1.98 5.04 -28.29
C MET A 1 1.64 4.75 -26.80
N THR A 2 0.49 4.16 -26.48
CA THR A 2 0.03 3.87 -25.10
C THR A 2 0.92 2.90 -24.31
N PHE A 3 1.45 1.86 -24.96
CA PHE A 3 2.31 0.85 -24.32
C PHE A 3 3.69 1.39 -23.92
N GLN A 4 4.24 2.31 -24.74
CA GLN A 4 5.53 2.96 -24.48
C GLN A 4 5.43 3.85 -23.24
N LYS A 5 4.39 4.69 -23.18
CA LYS A 5 4.10 5.59 -22.04
C LYS A 5 3.88 4.80 -20.75
N LYS A 6 3.11 3.71 -20.78
CA LYS A 6 2.90 2.85 -19.61
C LYS A 6 4.21 2.28 -19.05
N ARG A 7 5.10 1.82 -19.94
CA ARG A 7 6.43 1.30 -19.57
C ARG A 7 7.34 2.39 -18.98
N GLU A 8 7.29 3.59 -19.53
CA GLU A 8 8.08 4.73 -19.01
C GLU A 8 7.59 5.15 -17.63
N ASP A 9 6.28 5.25 -17.44
CA ASP A 9 5.64 5.52 -16.16
C ASP A 9 5.98 4.45 -15.10
N GLU A 10 5.99 3.16 -15.49
CA GLU A 10 6.38 2.06 -14.59
C GLU A 10 7.85 2.15 -14.17
N LYS A 11 8.75 2.53 -15.10
CA LYS A 11 10.17 2.76 -14.79
C LYS A 11 10.36 3.95 -13.85
N ALA A 12 9.63 5.04 -14.08
CA ALA A 12 9.68 6.22 -13.23
C ALA A 12 9.25 5.89 -11.80
N PHE A 13 8.12 5.19 -11.64
CA PHE A 13 7.66 4.75 -10.31
C PHE A 13 8.59 3.74 -9.66
N SER A 14 9.22 2.85 -10.42
CA SER A 14 10.21 1.92 -9.87
C SER A 14 11.39 2.69 -9.27
N LYS A 15 11.91 3.70 -9.96
CA LYS A 15 12.99 4.57 -9.43
C LYS A 15 12.55 5.36 -8.20
N LEU A 16 11.31 5.87 -8.19
CA LEU A 16 10.76 6.57 -7.03
C LEU A 16 10.69 5.63 -5.81
N MET A 17 10.18 4.42 -5.98
CA MET A 17 10.14 3.43 -4.91
C MET A 17 11.55 3.04 -4.43
N GLU A 18 12.51 2.89 -5.34
CA GLU A 18 13.92 2.60 -4.99
C GLU A 18 14.57 3.70 -4.14
N SER A 19 14.14 4.97 -4.28
CA SER A 19 14.65 6.07 -3.46
C SER A 19 14.09 6.12 -2.04
N VAL A 20 13.04 5.35 -1.74
CA VAL A 20 12.45 5.32 -0.40
C VAL A 20 13.21 4.32 0.47
N PRO A 21 13.71 4.70 1.66
CA PRO A 21 14.37 3.76 2.55
C PRO A 21 13.46 2.58 2.95
N HIS A 22 13.88 1.35 2.66
CA HIS A 22 13.06 0.14 2.79
C HIS A 22 13.87 -1.14 3.09
N GLY A 23 15.13 -0.98 3.50
CA GLY A 23 15.99 -2.06 3.92
C GLY A 23 15.83 -2.38 5.40
N GLN A 24 16.45 -3.46 5.85
CA GLN A 24 16.30 -3.98 7.22
C GLN A 24 16.69 -2.96 8.31
N TYR A 25 17.65 -2.08 8.03
CA TYR A 25 18.21 -1.15 9.02
C TYR A 25 17.80 0.30 8.81
N ASP A 26 17.29 0.62 7.62
CA ASP A 26 17.00 1.99 7.18
C ASP A 26 15.54 2.19 6.76
N ASP A 27 14.64 1.24 7.01
CA ASP A 27 13.22 1.38 6.66
C ASP A 27 12.60 2.66 7.26
N ILE A 28 11.86 3.41 6.45
CA ILE A 28 11.11 4.59 6.92
C ILE A 28 10.11 4.22 8.02
N PHE A 29 9.63 2.97 8.06
CA PHE A 29 8.71 2.48 9.10
C PHE A 29 9.36 2.33 10.49
N HIS A 30 10.68 2.55 10.63
CA HIS A 30 11.28 2.73 11.95
C HIS A 30 10.86 4.04 12.63
N ASP A 31 10.40 5.04 11.86
CA ASP A 31 9.78 6.25 12.38
C ASP A 31 8.34 5.96 12.83
N LEU A 32 8.03 6.26 14.10
CA LEU A 32 6.73 5.95 14.69
C LEU A 32 5.57 6.67 13.98
N GLY A 33 5.75 7.92 13.56
CA GLY A 33 4.70 8.66 12.86
C GLY A 33 4.40 8.06 11.50
N VAL A 34 5.45 7.63 10.80
CA VAL A 34 5.35 6.92 9.51
C VAL A 34 4.66 5.56 9.68
N ALA A 35 5.06 4.79 10.69
CA ALA A 35 4.45 3.49 10.97
C ALA A 35 2.97 3.59 11.36
N LEU A 36 2.59 4.61 12.14
CA LEU A 36 1.20 4.85 12.52
C LEU A 36 0.35 5.22 11.31
N MET A 37 0.80 6.16 10.48
CA MET A 37 0.10 6.53 9.24
C MET A 37 -0.04 5.32 8.30
N ALA A 38 1.02 4.54 8.11
CA ALA A 38 0.96 3.32 7.32
C ALA A 38 -0.09 2.36 7.89
N GLY A 39 -0.10 2.13 9.21
CA GLY A 39 -1.09 1.30 9.88
C GLY A 39 -2.53 1.78 9.71
N GLU A 40 -2.78 3.09 9.70
CA GLU A 40 -4.11 3.66 9.42
C GLU A 40 -4.58 3.33 8.00
N ILE A 41 -3.69 3.51 7.01
CA ILE A 41 -3.99 3.19 5.60
C ILE A 41 -4.24 1.69 5.44
N GLU A 42 -3.36 0.85 5.99
CA GLU A 42 -3.48 -0.60 5.90
C GLU A 42 -4.75 -1.11 6.58
N THR A 43 -5.15 -0.49 7.70
CA THR A 43 -6.41 -0.80 8.39
C THR A 43 -7.60 -0.50 7.49
N PHE A 44 -7.61 0.67 6.84
CA PHE A 44 -8.65 1.04 5.89
C PHE A 44 -8.76 0.04 4.72
N VAL A 45 -7.62 -0.36 4.13
CA VAL A 45 -7.59 -1.35 3.04
C VAL A 45 -8.11 -2.71 3.50
N ARG A 46 -7.67 -3.18 4.68
CA ARG A 46 -8.13 -4.43 5.27
C ARG A 46 -9.63 -4.43 5.49
N ASP A 47 -10.19 -3.35 6.03
CA ASP A 47 -11.59 -3.28 6.37
C ASP A 47 -12.47 -3.34 5.12
N ILE A 48 -12.07 -2.67 4.03
CA ILE A 48 -12.74 -2.82 2.72
C ILE A 48 -12.63 -4.25 2.20
N TYR A 49 -11.45 -4.85 2.27
CA TYR A 49 -11.23 -6.23 1.82
C TYR A 49 -12.12 -7.23 2.56
N MET A 50 -12.22 -7.09 3.89
CA MET A 50 -13.01 -7.97 4.75
C MET A 50 -14.52 -7.75 4.61
N ALA A 51 -14.95 -6.51 4.38
CA ALA A 51 -16.36 -6.20 4.15
C ALA A 51 -16.86 -6.83 2.84
N GLY A 52 -16.01 -6.93 1.82
CA GLY A 52 -16.32 -7.61 0.55
C GLY A 52 -17.36 -6.89 -0.32
N ASN A 53 -17.74 -5.66 0.05
CA ASN A 53 -18.64 -4.80 -0.72
C ASN A 53 -17.98 -4.23 -1.98
N ILE A 54 -16.67 -3.98 -1.92
CA ILE A 54 -15.84 -3.56 -3.05
C ILE A 54 -14.84 -4.68 -3.33
N ARG A 55 -14.88 -5.25 -4.55
CA ARG A 55 -13.91 -6.27 -4.94
C ARG A 55 -12.56 -5.61 -5.22
N ILE A 56 -11.58 -5.85 -4.35
CA ILE A 56 -10.21 -5.37 -4.51
C ILE A 56 -9.23 -6.54 -4.65
N THR A 57 -8.16 -6.31 -5.41
CA THR A 57 -6.99 -7.19 -5.55
C THR A 57 -5.75 -6.39 -5.17
N ASP A 58 -4.63 -7.07 -4.94
CA ASP A 58 -3.37 -6.40 -4.67
C ASP A 58 -2.98 -5.42 -5.80
N GLN A 59 -3.30 -5.77 -7.06
CA GLN A 59 -3.06 -4.89 -8.20
C GLN A 59 -3.90 -3.61 -8.12
N ILE A 60 -5.17 -3.71 -7.70
CA ILE A 60 -6.03 -2.54 -7.48
C ILE A 60 -5.41 -1.67 -6.38
N VAL A 61 -5.03 -2.28 -5.24
CA VAL A 61 -4.40 -1.54 -4.13
C VAL A 61 -3.13 -0.81 -4.58
N TYR A 62 -2.25 -1.50 -5.32
CA TYR A 62 -1.02 -0.91 -5.85
C TYR A 62 -1.30 0.30 -6.76
N GLU A 63 -2.24 0.18 -7.71
CA GLU A 63 -2.56 1.30 -8.60
C GLU A 63 -3.28 2.43 -7.87
N SER A 64 -4.10 2.15 -6.85
CA SER A 64 -4.71 3.20 -6.04
C SER A 64 -3.68 4.01 -5.25
N TYR A 65 -2.70 3.34 -4.61
CA TYR A 65 -1.58 4.05 -3.95
C TYR A 65 -0.79 4.89 -4.94
N ARG A 66 -0.56 4.36 -6.15
CA ARG A 66 0.08 5.11 -7.23
C ARG A 66 -0.73 6.34 -7.63
N TRP A 67 -2.05 6.24 -7.73
CA TRP A 67 -2.92 7.37 -8.05
C TRP A 67 -2.91 8.45 -6.97
N ILE A 68 -2.95 8.06 -5.69
CA ILE A 68 -2.78 9.01 -4.58
C ILE A 68 -1.44 9.75 -4.74
N TYR A 69 -0.36 9.02 -5.00
CA TYR A 69 0.95 9.64 -5.21
C TYR A 69 0.93 10.64 -6.37
N LYS A 70 0.47 10.20 -7.55
CA LYS A 70 0.41 11.03 -8.77
C LYS A 70 -0.40 12.31 -8.53
N ILE A 71 -1.57 12.20 -7.92
CA ILE A 71 -2.50 13.32 -7.77
C ILE A 71 -1.99 14.32 -6.73
N TYR A 72 -1.58 13.85 -5.55
CA TYR A 72 -1.33 14.76 -4.42
C TYR A 72 0.13 15.17 -4.24
N PHE A 73 1.08 14.46 -4.88
CA PHE A 73 2.52 14.67 -4.71
C PHE A 73 3.24 14.95 -6.03
N ASP A 74 2.70 14.51 -7.17
CA ASP A 74 3.22 14.82 -8.51
C ASP A 74 2.33 15.84 -9.28
N ASN A 75 1.30 16.38 -8.61
CA ASN A 75 0.35 17.35 -9.16
C ASN A 75 -0.29 16.92 -10.49
N GLN A 76 -0.46 15.62 -10.71
CA GLN A 76 -1.19 15.13 -11.88
C GLN A 76 -2.70 15.31 -11.69
N PRO A 77 -3.45 15.66 -12.75
CA PRO A 77 -4.89 15.70 -12.66
C PRO A 77 -5.45 14.28 -12.39
N PRO A 78 -6.57 14.17 -11.65
CA PRO A 78 -7.25 12.89 -11.52
C PRO A 78 -7.71 12.39 -12.90
N GLU A 79 -7.53 11.10 -13.16
CA GLU A 79 -8.03 10.48 -14.39
C GLU A 79 -9.55 10.29 -14.31
N GLU A 80 -10.24 10.37 -15.46
CA GLU A 80 -11.64 9.99 -15.53
C GLU A 80 -11.78 8.46 -15.36
N GLY A 81 -12.78 8.02 -14.60
CA GLY A 81 -13.07 6.59 -14.45
C GLY A 81 -12.22 5.83 -13.43
N LEU A 82 -11.61 6.51 -12.44
CA LEU A 82 -11.00 5.85 -11.28
C LEU A 82 -11.96 4.83 -10.66
N ASP A 83 -11.47 3.66 -10.27
CA ASP A 83 -12.28 2.62 -9.64
C ASP A 83 -12.83 3.05 -8.27
N GLU A 84 -13.80 2.29 -7.77
CA GLU A 84 -14.48 2.61 -6.52
C GLU A 84 -13.54 2.64 -5.31
N PHE A 85 -12.60 1.70 -5.23
CA PHE A 85 -11.64 1.66 -4.12
C PHE A 85 -10.70 2.85 -4.16
N THR A 86 -10.18 3.22 -5.34
CA THR A 86 -9.35 4.43 -5.49
C THR A 86 -10.10 5.68 -5.02
N ARG A 87 -11.38 5.84 -5.36
CA ARG A 87 -12.19 6.98 -4.90
C ARG A 87 -12.40 6.99 -3.40
N GLU A 88 -12.65 5.84 -2.78
CA GLU A 88 -12.77 5.75 -1.32
C GLU A 88 -11.44 6.05 -0.62
N LEU A 89 -10.31 5.56 -1.16
CA LEU A 89 -8.98 5.89 -0.65
C LEU A 89 -8.67 7.39 -0.78
N MET A 90 -9.08 8.05 -1.86
CA MET A 90 -8.94 9.51 -2.00
C MET A 90 -9.75 10.26 -0.93
N LYS A 91 -11.01 9.85 -0.68
CA LYS A 91 -11.82 10.42 0.40
C LYS A 91 -11.16 10.20 1.77
N PHE A 92 -10.61 9.02 2.01
CA PHE A 92 -9.87 8.71 3.21
C PHE A 92 -8.65 9.64 3.35
N TYR A 93 -7.84 9.77 2.31
CA TYR A 93 -6.70 10.69 2.27
C TYR A 93 -7.12 12.13 2.59
N SER A 94 -8.14 12.67 1.91
CA SER A 94 -8.59 14.05 2.13
C SER A 94 -9.11 14.31 3.55
N LYS A 95 -9.63 13.29 4.24
CA LYS A 95 -10.08 13.41 5.63
C LYS A 95 -8.92 13.43 6.63
N HIS A 96 -7.81 12.75 6.32
CA HIS A 96 -6.70 12.55 7.27
C HIS A 96 -5.49 13.42 6.98
N ILE A 97 -5.37 14.01 5.78
CA ILE A 97 -4.17 14.75 5.36
C ILE A 97 -3.79 15.87 6.33
N SER A 98 -4.75 16.63 6.87
CA SER A 98 -4.44 17.70 7.83
C SER A 98 -3.81 17.18 9.12
N LEU A 99 -4.20 15.99 9.58
CA LEU A 99 -3.60 15.35 10.75
C LEU A 99 -2.21 14.81 10.44
N TRP A 100 -2.02 14.21 9.26
CA TRP A 100 -0.71 13.71 8.85
C TRP A 100 0.28 14.86 8.65
N GLU A 101 -0.11 15.95 7.98
CA GLU A 101 0.74 17.14 7.79
C GLU A 101 1.05 17.88 9.09
N PHE A 102 0.21 17.75 10.13
CA PHE A 102 0.51 18.27 11.46
C PHE A 102 1.67 17.51 12.13
N ASN A 103 1.79 16.20 11.89
CA ASN A 103 2.78 15.34 12.54
C ASN A 103 4.00 15.04 11.65
N MET A 104 3.94 15.34 10.36
CA MET A 104 4.92 14.87 9.39
C MET A 104 4.99 15.78 8.16
N GLU A 105 6.20 15.99 7.63
CA GLU A 105 6.38 16.70 6.38
C GLU A 105 5.67 16.00 5.21
N ARG A 106 5.04 16.79 4.33
CA ARG A 106 4.31 16.29 3.16
C ARG A 106 5.12 15.35 2.28
N ASN A 107 6.43 15.57 2.12
CA ASN A 107 7.28 14.66 1.34
C ASN A 107 7.30 13.25 1.96
N ARG A 108 7.42 13.13 3.29
CA ARG A 108 7.39 11.84 3.98
C ARG A 108 6.04 11.14 3.86
N ILE A 109 4.94 11.88 3.84
CA ILE A 109 3.59 11.32 3.56
C ILE A 109 3.58 10.65 2.17
N GLY A 110 4.15 11.30 1.16
CA GLY A 110 4.30 10.71 -0.18
C GLY A 110 5.16 9.44 -0.17
N GLN A 111 6.25 9.43 0.61
CA GLN A 111 7.12 8.27 0.78
C GLN A 111 6.41 7.08 1.44
N VAL A 112 5.45 7.30 2.34
CA VAL A 112 4.61 6.23 2.91
C VAL A 112 3.87 5.47 1.83
N PHE A 113 3.20 6.16 0.90
CA PHE A 113 2.50 5.50 -0.21
C PHE A 113 3.45 4.69 -1.10
N LEU A 114 4.61 5.25 -1.43
CA LEU A 114 5.64 4.54 -2.20
C LEU A 114 6.15 3.30 -1.45
N ARG A 115 6.39 3.39 -0.13
CA ARG A 115 6.83 2.26 0.69
C ARG A 115 5.77 1.17 0.80
N LEU A 116 4.50 1.55 0.91
CA LEU A 116 3.37 0.62 0.90
C LEU A 116 3.26 -0.10 -0.46
N MET A 117 3.47 0.61 -1.58
CA MET A 117 3.53 -0.01 -2.90
C MET A 117 4.63 -1.09 -2.99
N ILE A 118 5.79 -0.87 -2.35
CA ILE A 118 6.84 -1.89 -2.25
C ILE A 118 6.34 -3.13 -1.49
N SER A 119 5.62 -2.93 -0.37
CA SER A 119 5.03 -4.03 0.40
C SER A 119 4.05 -4.84 -0.43
N VAL A 120 3.13 -4.18 -1.15
CA VAL A 120 2.20 -4.83 -2.07
C VAL A 120 2.97 -5.66 -3.10
N LYS A 121 3.91 -5.04 -3.83
CA LYS A 121 4.70 -5.71 -4.87
C LYS A 121 5.49 -6.92 -4.36
N LYS A 122 6.01 -6.88 -3.12
CA LYS A 122 6.75 -8.00 -2.51
C LYS A 122 5.85 -9.16 -2.10
N MET A 123 4.58 -8.89 -1.80
CA MET A 123 3.62 -9.89 -1.32
C MET A 123 2.70 -10.43 -2.41
N SER A 124 2.63 -9.76 -3.56
CA SER A 124 1.80 -10.17 -4.69
C SER A 124 2.48 -11.13 -5.66
N GLY A 125 1.66 -11.98 -6.29
CA GLY A 125 2.09 -12.91 -7.33
C GLY A 125 2.67 -14.22 -6.79
N GLY A 126 3.26 -15.00 -7.71
CA GLY A 126 3.88 -16.30 -7.39
C GLY A 126 2.92 -17.25 -6.65
N ARG A 127 3.37 -17.74 -5.48
CA ARG A 127 2.60 -18.64 -4.62
C ARG A 127 1.40 -17.94 -3.97
N PHE A 128 1.48 -16.63 -3.73
CA PHE A 128 0.47 -15.87 -3.00
C PHE A 128 -0.65 -15.34 -3.89
N GLY A 129 -0.43 -15.28 -5.22
CA GLY A 129 -1.45 -14.89 -6.18
C GLY A 129 -1.82 -13.41 -6.11
N GLU A 130 -3.03 -13.05 -6.51
CA GLU A 130 -3.49 -11.65 -6.61
C GLU A 130 -3.98 -11.04 -5.28
N PHE A 131 -3.95 -11.80 -4.18
CA PHE A 131 -4.47 -11.41 -2.87
C PHE A 131 -3.44 -11.58 -1.74
N GLY A 132 -2.15 -11.69 -2.05
CA GLY A 132 -1.12 -12.00 -1.07
C GLY A 132 -0.99 -10.92 0.01
N TYR A 133 -0.93 -9.65 -0.42
CA TYR A 133 -0.89 -8.51 0.50
C TYR A 133 -2.20 -8.38 1.29
N LEU A 134 -3.35 -8.47 0.61
CA LEU A 134 -4.65 -8.39 1.25
C LEU A 134 -4.87 -9.49 2.30
N ASN A 135 -4.43 -10.71 2.01
CA ASN A 135 -4.45 -11.82 2.96
C ASN A 135 -3.48 -11.60 4.12
N TYR A 136 -2.32 -11.00 3.88
CA TYR A 136 -1.42 -10.63 4.96
C TYR A 136 -2.10 -9.65 5.91
N LEU A 137 -2.73 -8.58 5.40
CA LEU A 137 -3.45 -7.61 6.23
C LEU A 137 -4.59 -8.29 7.03
N LYS A 138 -5.43 -9.06 6.34
CA LYS A 138 -6.56 -9.81 6.93
C LYS A 138 -6.14 -10.69 8.11
N ASN A 139 -5.01 -11.40 7.99
CA ASN A 139 -4.61 -12.40 8.98
C ASN A 139 -3.76 -11.82 10.13
N ASN A 140 -3.05 -10.71 9.90
CA ASN A 140 -2.01 -10.23 10.82
C ASN A 140 -2.34 -8.90 11.51
N MET A 141 -3.20 -8.06 10.94
CA MET A 141 -3.58 -6.80 11.61
C MET A 141 -4.51 -7.07 12.79
N GLY A 142 -4.12 -6.61 13.98
CA GLY A 142 -4.86 -6.82 15.24
C GLY A 142 -4.47 -8.10 16.00
N ASN A 143 -3.73 -9.01 15.36
CA ASN A 143 -3.16 -10.19 16.00
C ASN A 143 -1.69 -9.92 16.33
N MET A 144 -1.42 -9.27 17.48
CA MET A 144 -0.05 -9.17 17.97
C MET A 144 0.48 -10.57 18.26
N ASN A 145 1.36 -11.08 17.40
CA ASN A 145 2.13 -12.26 17.72
C ASN A 145 3.44 -11.83 18.38
N PRO A 146 3.59 -12.02 19.71
CA PRO A 146 4.79 -11.58 20.44
C PRO A 146 6.07 -12.32 20.04
N LYS A 147 5.98 -13.37 19.19
CA LYS A 147 7.13 -14.14 18.70
C LYS A 147 7.68 -13.67 17.35
N GLY A 148 7.22 -12.52 16.84
CA GLY A 148 7.67 -12.00 15.53
C GLY A 148 7.26 -12.89 14.35
N GLN A 149 6.18 -13.65 14.53
CA GLN A 149 5.66 -14.56 13.51
C GLN A 149 4.44 -13.95 12.81
N PHE A 150 4.30 -14.21 11.51
CA PHE A 150 3.15 -13.79 10.72
C PHE A 150 2.53 -14.96 9.95
N ILE A 151 1.24 -14.83 9.64
CA ILE A 151 0.47 -15.79 8.86
C ILE A 151 0.53 -15.35 7.38
N ALA A 152 1.14 -16.20 6.55
CA ALA A 152 1.08 -16.08 5.10
C ALA A 152 0.02 -17.05 4.56
N GLU A 153 -0.85 -16.57 3.67
CA GLU A 153 -1.88 -17.38 3.02
C GLU A 153 -1.60 -17.45 1.53
N ASP A 154 -1.48 -18.65 0.98
CA ASP A 154 -1.26 -18.82 -0.46
C ASP A 154 -2.55 -18.73 -1.28
N LYS A 155 -2.42 -18.70 -2.60
CA LYS A 155 -3.55 -18.53 -3.53
C LYS A 155 -4.61 -19.64 -3.48
N PHE A 156 -4.32 -20.75 -2.80
CA PHE A 156 -5.25 -21.86 -2.60
C PHE A 156 -5.91 -21.83 -1.21
N GLY A 157 -5.64 -20.79 -0.41
CA GLY A 157 -6.15 -20.64 0.95
C GLY A 157 -5.33 -21.36 2.02
N ASN A 158 -4.17 -21.93 1.69
CA ASN A 158 -3.35 -22.60 2.70
C ASN A 158 -2.59 -21.56 3.53
N LYS A 159 -2.74 -21.65 4.85
CA LYS A 159 -2.07 -20.77 5.81
C LYS A 159 -0.77 -21.40 6.32
N MET A 160 0.28 -20.59 6.40
CA MET A 160 1.59 -20.96 6.92
C MET A 160 2.06 -19.90 7.92
N LEU A 161 2.63 -20.35 9.04
CA LEU A 161 3.32 -19.47 9.97
C LEU A 161 4.75 -19.21 9.46
N ARG A 162 5.15 -17.95 9.41
CA ARG A 162 6.50 -17.51 8.99
C ARG A 162 7.11 -16.60 10.06
N HIS A 163 8.43 -16.48 10.03
CA HIS A 163 9.18 -15.55 10.87
C HIS A 163 9.60 -14.34 10.02
N LEU A 164 9.54 -13.15 10.63
CA LEU A 164 10.15 -11.93 10.08
C LEU A 164 11.68 -12.07 10.03
#